data_AF-A0A803TVU4-F1
#
_entry.id   AF-A0A803TVU4-F1
#
_cell.length_a   1.000
_cell.length_b   1.000
_cell.length_c   1.000
_cell.angle_alpha   90.00
_cell.angle_beta   90.00
_cell.angle_gamma   90.00
#
_symmetry.space_group_name_H-M   'P 1'
#
loop_
_entity.id
_entity.type
_entity.pdbx_description
1 polymer ?
#
loop_
_entity_poly.entity_id
_entity_poly.type
_entity_poly.pdbx_seq_one_letter_code
_entity_poly.pdbx_strand_id
1 'polypeptide(L)'
;ALLTPKGTQVVLSLWLVSDYAVSAQGFQASYEVLPSHTCGNPGRLQNGIQQGTTFSIGDKVRYSCNPGFFLEGHALLTCHASSENTASWDFPLPFCRADDACGGTLRGQSGIISTPHYPLEYSNNADCTWTILAEPGDTIALVFLDFQLEDEYDFLEVTGTEGQLPPTTWFTGTNLPAPVISSKNWLRLHFMSDGNHRQKGFSAQYQGISRSLSRSIQSFQILI
;
A
#
# COMPACT_ATOMS: atom_id res chain seq x y z
N ALA A 1 -16.46 -8.35 15.45
CA ALA A 1 -16.63 -8.19 16.91
C ALA A 1 -17.28 -6.84 17.17
N LEU A 2 -18.19 -6.75 18.12
CA LEU A 2 -18.79 -5.48 18.54
C LEU A 2 -18.44 -5.26 20.02
N LEU A 3 -17.91 -4.09 20.34
CA LEU A 3 -17.68 -3.65 21.72
C LEU A 3 -19.01 -3.07 22.22
N THR A 4 -19.60 -3.68 23.25
CA THR A 4 -20.80 -3.13 23.89
C THR A 4 -20.44 -2.64 25.30
N PRO A 5 -20.68 -1.37 25.64
CA PRO A 5 -20.48 -0.89 27.00
C PRO A 5 -21.59 -1.46 27.90
N LYS A 6 -21.21 -2.23 28.92
CA LYS A 6 -22.08 -2.56 30.07
C LYS A 6 -21.36 -2.18 31.36
N GLY A 7 -21.61 -0.97 31.87
CA GLY A 7 -20.97 -0.47 33.10
C GLY A 7 -19.50 -0.07 32.92
N THR A 8 -18.70 -0.16 34.01
CA THR A 8 -17.26 0.18 34.05
C THR A 8 -16.34 -0.87 33.43
N GLN A 9 -16.88 -1.93 32.80
CA GLN A 9 -16.11 -3.00 32.16
C GLN A 9 -16.31 -2.96 30.64
N VAL A 10 -15.20 -2.97 29.90
CA VAL A 10 -15.17 -3.14 28.45
C VAL A 10 -15.38 -4.63 28.15
N VAL A 11 -16.53 -4.97 27.55
CA VAL A 11 -16.88 -6.36 27.23
C VAL A 11 -16.69 -6.61 25.73
N LEU A 12 -15.81 -7.55 25.39
CA LEU A 12 -15.66 -8.08 24.03
C LEU A 12 -16.65 -9.24 23.84
N SER A 13 -17.58 -9.11 22.90
CA SER A 13 -18.52 -10.18 22.55
C SER A 13 -18.24 -10.74 21.15
N LEU A 14 -18.15 -12.07 21.05
CA LEU A 14 -17.93 -12.80 19.80
C LEU A 14 -19.13 -13.72 19.51
N TRP A 15 -19.66 -13.66 18.29
CA TRP A 15 -20.77 -14.49 17.82
C TRP A 15 -20.37 -15.16 16.51
N LEU A 16 -20.60 -16.47 16.39
CA LEU A 16 -20.49 -17.22 15.14
C LEU A 16 -21.90 -17.65 14.73
N VAL A 17 -22.27 -17.37 13.49
CA VAL A 17 -23.53 -17.81 12.89
C VAL A 17 -23.19 -18.63 11.65
N SER A 18 -23.78 -19.82 11.52
CA SER A 18 -23.60 -20.73 10.38
C SER A 18 -24.96 -21.13 9.82
N ASP A 19 -25.02 -21.36 8.51
CA ASP A 19 -26.17 -21.97 7.85
C ASP A 19 -26.02 -23.51 7.76
N TYR A 20 -26.96 -24.15 7.07
CA TYR A 20 -27.03 -25.60 6.90
C TYR A 20 -26.31 -26.13 5.64
N ALA A 21 -25.75 -25.27 4.80
CA ALA A 21 -25.43 -25.64 3.42
C ALA A 21 -23.99 -26.12 3.23
N VAL A 22 -23.02 -25.61 4.00
CA VAL A 22 -21.60 -25.94 3.82
C VAL A 22 -20.83 -25.93 5.14
N SER A 23 -19.91 -26.89 5.32
CA SER A 23 -18.91 -26.88 6.39
C SER A 23 -17.54 -26.46 5.84
N ALA A 24 -16.86 -25.53 6.53
CA ALA A 24 -15.49 -25.10 6.22
C ALA A 24 -14.61 -25.20 7.47
N GLN A 25 -13.30 -24.98 7.33
CA GLN A 25 -12.43 -24.81 8.50
C GLN A 25 -12.90 -23.59 9.32
N GLY A 26 -13.14 -23.79 10.61
CA GLY A 26 -13.59 -22.76 11.54
C GLY A 26 -12.51 -21.75 11.89
N PHE A 27 -12.62 -21.10 13.06
CA PHE A 27 -11.60 -20.16 13.53
C PHE A 27 -11.06 -20.56 14.90
N GLN A 28 -9.81 -20.18 15.18
CA GLN A 28 -9.21 -20.21 16.51
C GLN A 28 -8.94 -18.77 16.93
N ALA A 29 -9.53 -18.34 18.05
CA ALA A 29 -9.31 -17.00 18.60
C ALA A 29 -8.56 -17.10 19.93
N SER A 30 -7.60 -16.20 20.13
CA SER A 30 -6.94 -15.96 21.42
C SER A 30 -7.12 -14.48 21.76
N TYR A 31 -7.26 -14.16 23.05
CA TYR A 31 -7.41 -12.78 23.52
C TYR A 31 -6.50 -12.54 24.71
N GLU A 32 -6.07 -11.29 24.88
CA GLU A 32 -5.31 -10.82 26.03
C GLU A 32 -5.83 -9.44 26.47
N VAL A 33 -5.75 -9.16 27.76
CA VAL A 33 -6.09 -7.84 28.30
C VAL A 33 -4.83 -7.00 28.31
N LEU A 34 -4.86 -5.89 27.57
CA LEU A 34 -3.72 -5.02 27.38
C LEU A 34 -3.78 -3.80 28.31
N PRO A 35 -2.66 -3.41 28.95
CA PRO A 35 -2.55 -2.10 29.60
C PRO A 35 -2.76 -0.94 28.63
N SER A 36 -3.26 0.20 29.13
CA SER A 36 -3.54 1.40 28.32
C SER A 36 -2.33 2.00 27.61
N HIS A 37 -1.11 1.66 28.04
CA HIS A 37 0.14 2.18 27.49
C HIS A 37 0.76 1.28 26.41
N THR A 38 0.10 0.19 26.02
CA THR A 38 0.59 -0.71 24.96
C THR A 38 -0.44 -0.88 23.86
N CYS A 39 0.05 -0.88 22.62
CA CYS A 39 -0.78 -1.11 21.43
C CYS A 39 -1.06 -2.60 21.19
N GLY A 40 -0.44 -3.48 21.99
CA GLY A 40 -0.48 -4.93 21.76
C GLY A 40 0.35 -5.34 20.55
N ASN A 41 0.53 -6.65 20.37
CA ASN A 41 1.27 -7.17 19.23
C ASN A 41 0.46 -6.93 17.93
N PRO A 42 0.99 -6.17 16.94
CA PRO A 42 0.29 -5.88 15.69
C PRO A 42 0.07 -7.13 14.82
N GLY A 43 0.73 -8.24 15.13
CA GLY A 43 0.64 -9.51 14.43
C GLY A 43 1.92 -9.87 13.69
N ARG A 44 2.03 -11.13 13.28
CA ARG A 44 3.18 -11.63 12.54
C ARG A 44 2.92 -11.56 11.04
N LEU A 45 3.90 -11.05 10.30
CA LEU A 45 3.83 -10.97 8.84
C LEU A 45 4.11 -12.33 8.21
N GLN A 46 3.12 -12.92 7.54
CA GLN A 46 3.31 -14.15 6.79
C GLN A 46 4.25 -13.88 5.60
N ASN A 47 5.21 -14.77 5.37
CA ASN A 47 6.27 -14.59 4.36
C ASN A 47 7.09 -13.30 4.54
N GLY A 48 7.25 -12.84 5.77
CA GLY A 48 8.04 -11.66 6.08
C GLY A 48 8.76 -11.72 7.43
N ILE A 49 9.40 -10.61 7.74
CA ILE A 49 10.25 -10.39 8.90
C ILE A 49 9.69 -9.18 9.65
N GLN A 50 9.60 -9.31 10.97
CA GLN A 50 9.25 -8.24 11.90
C GLN A 50 10.49 -7.84 12.70
N GLN A 51 10.76 -6.54 12.80
CA GLN A 51 11.81 -5.94 13.61
C GLN A 51 11.17 -5.05 14.67
N GLY A 52 11.46 -5.33 15.94
CA GLY A 52 10.82 -4.70 17.09
C GLY A 52 10.00 -5.70 17.89
N THR A 53 10.25 -5.74 19.19
CA THR A 53 9.66 -6.71 20.14
C THR A 53 8.91 -6.04 21.29
N THR A 54 8.95 -4.71 21.35
CA THR A 54 8.24 -3.89 22.34
C THR A 54 7.10 -3.14 21.65
N PHE A 55 5.99 -2.95 22.38
CA PHE A 55 4.72 -2.47 21.84
C PHE A 55 4.10 -1.32 22.67
N SER A 56 4.92 -0.63 23.45
CA SER A 56 4.49 0.50 24.28
C SER A 56 4.38 1.79 23.46
N ILE A 57 3.64 2.79 23.97
CA ILE A 57 3.53 4.11 23.32
C ILE A 57 4.93 4.66 22.98
N GLY A 58 5.11 5.06 21.72
CA GLY A 58 6.37 5.53 21.16
C GLY A 58 7.21 4.46 20.47
N ASP A 59 6.94 3.18 20.72
CA ASP A 59 7.64 2.08 20.06
C ASP A 59 7.30 2.01 18.57
N LYS A 60 8.26 1.51 17.80
CA LYS A 60 8.14 1.34 16.36
C LYS A 60 8.47 -0.08 15.95
N VAL A 61 7.62 -0.66 15.10
CA VAL A 61 7.81 -1.99 14.54
C VAL A 61 8.01 -1.85 13.03
N ARG A 62 9.13 -2.37 12.53
CA ARG A 62 9.45 -2.37 11.11
C ARG A 62 9.19 -3.75 10.50
N TYR A 63 8.56 -3.77 9.34
CA TYR A 63 8.27 -4.98 8.59
C TYR A 63 9.01 -5.00 7.26
N SER A 64 9.39 -6.20 6.82
CA SER A 64 9.95 -6.46 5.49
C SER A 64 9.47 -7.83 5.00
N CYS A 65 9.44 -8.05 3.69
CA CYS A 65 9.08 -9.35 3.14
C CYS A 65 10.30 -10.23 2.89
N ASN A 66 10.09 -11.55 2.88
CA ASN A 66 11.10 -12.52 2.47
C ASN A 66 11.40 -12.34 0.96
N PRO A 67 12.55 -12.81 0.47
CA PRO A 67 12.86 -12.79 -0.96
C PRO A 67 11.73 -13.41 -1.80
N GLY A 68 11.39 -12.78 -2.92
CA GLY A 68 10.27 -13.18 -3.78
C GLY A 68 8.90 -12.69 -3.33
N PHE A 69 8.85 -11.75 -2.37
CA PHE A 69 7.63 -11.10 -1.94
C PHE A 69 7.82 -9.59 -1.78
N PHE A 70 6.76 -8.82 -2.08
CA PHE A 70 6.71 -7.38 -1.87
C PHE A 70 5.78 -7.02 -0.72
N LEU A 71 6.17 -6.00 0.05
CA LEU A 71 5.41 -5.51 1.19
C LEU A 71 4.31 -4.55 0.73
N GLU A 72 3.05 -4.90 0.98
CA GLU A 72 1.91 -4.03 0.78
C GLU A 72 1.47 -3.41 2.11
N GLY A 73 1.48 -2.08 2.17
CA GLY A 73 1.13 -1.30 3.36
C GLY A 73 2.32 -0.53 3.94
N HIS A 74 2.21 -0.16 5.22
CA HIS A 74 3.22 0.65 5.89
C HIS A 74 4.31 -0.26 6.46
N ALA A 75 5.54 -0.06 5.99
CA ALA A 75 6.70 -0.82 6.46
C ALA A 75 7.10 -0.48 7.91
N LEU A 76 6.59 0.62 8.48
CA LEU A 76 6.89 1.08 9.82
C LEU A 76 5.59 1.45 10.52
N LEU A 77 5.26 0.74 11.59
CA LEU A 77 4.14 1.03 12.47
C LEU A 77 4.67 1.71 13.73
N THR A 78 3.96 2.73 14.20
CA THR A 78 4.27 3.47 15.42
C THR A 78 3.12 3.37 16.40
N CYS A 79 3.42 3.05 17.66
CA CYS A 79 2.42 2.97 18.72
C CYS A 79 2.16 4.38 19.26
N HIS A 80 0.91 4.86 19.13
CA HIS A 80 0.52 6.18 19.57
C HIS A 80 -0.45 6.14 20.73
N ALA A 81 -0.41 7.18 21.57
CA ALA A 81 -1.46 7.45 22.53
C ALA A 81 -2.69 8.00 21.79
N SER A 82 -3.82 7.32 21.96
CA SER A 82 -5.13 7.77 21.51
C SER A 82 -5.77 8.72 22.54
N SER A 83 -6.71 9.55 22.10
CA SER A 83 -7.41 10.54 22.92
C SER A 83 -8.22 9.95 24.09
N GLU A 84 -8.47 8.65 24.07
CA GLU A 84 -9.26 7.94 25.09
C GLU A 84 -8.39 7.28 26.17
N ASN A 85 -7.17 7.78 26.43
CA ASN A 85 -6.18 7.14 27.31
C ASN A 85 -5.91 5.67 26.92
N THR A 86 -6.00 5.34 25.64
CA THR A 86 -5.67 4.03 25.08
C THR A 86 -4.48 4.17 24.14
N ALA A 87 -3.85 3.06 23.77
CA ALA A 87 -2.77 3.05 22.80
C ALA A 87 -3.21 2.29 21.54
N SER A 88 -2.89 2.82 20.37
CA SER A 88 -3.22 2.21 19.08
C SER A 88 -2.10 2.40 18.07
N TRP A 89 -1.91 1.41 17.20
CA TRP A 89 -1.03 1.52 16.03
C TRP A 89 -1.58 2.55 15.05
N ASP A 90 -0.70 3.36 14.47
CA ASP A 90 -1.02 4.30 13.38
C ASP A 90 -1.55 3.60 12.13
N PHE A 91 -1.02 2.41 11.83
CA PHE A 91 -1.37 1.63 10.65
C PHE A 91 -1.66 0.16 10.98
N PRO A 92 -2.48 -0.53 10.18
CA PRO A 92 -2.71 -1.97 10.34
C PRO A 92 -1.48 -2.79 9.92
N LEU A 93 -1.46 -4.07 10.31
CA LEU A 93 -0.44 -5.04 9.88
C LEU A 93 -0.36 -5.09 8.34
N PRO A 94 0.83 -4.90 7.73
CA PRO A 94 1.01 -5.06 6.30
C PRO A 94 0.89 -6.53 5.88
N PHE A 95 0.94 -6.81 4.58
CA PHE A 95 1.02 -8.19 4.07
C PHE A 95 2.07 -8.33 2.97
N CYS A 96 2.60 -9.54 2.81
CA CYS A 96 3.56 -9.86 1.76
C CYS A 96 2.84 -10.52 0.58
N ARG A 97 2.85 -9.84 -0.57
CA ARG A 97 2.37 -10.37 -1.84
C ARG A 97 3.53 -11.08 -2.55
N ALA A 98 3.29 -12.26 -3.12
CA ALA A 98 4.30 -12.97 -3.91
C ALA A 98 4.67 -12.18 -5.17
N ASP A 99 5.92 -12.25 -5.62
CA ASP A 99 6.47 -11.53 -6.79
C ASP A 99 5.77 -11.92 -8.11
N ASP A 100 5.21 -13.13 -8.21
CA ASP A 100 4.38 -13.56 -9.35
C ASP A 100 2.95 -13.00 -9.32
N ALA A 101 2.47 -12.57 -8.16
CA ALA A 101 1.22 -11.84 -8.03
C ALA A 101 1.52 -10.34 -8.15
N CYS A 102 0.95 -9.70 -9.17
CA CYS A 102 1.18 -8.29 -9.43
C CYS A 102 -0.06 -7.43 -9.12
N GLY A 103 0.10 -6.11 -9.09
CA GLY A 103 -0.98 -5.18 -8.73
C GLY A 103 -1.19 -5.04 -7.22
N GLY A 104 -2.31 -4.44 -6.80
CA GLY A 104 -2.68 -4.24 -5.39
C GLY A 104 -3.16 -2.85 -5.04
N THR A 105 -3.49 -2.63 -3.76
CA THR A 105 -3.83 -1.29 -3.26
C THR A 105 -2.74 -0.80 -2.31
N LEU A 106 -2.08 0.28 -2.71
CA LEU A 106 -0.96 0.86 -1.99
C LEU A 106 -1.45 2.04 -1.15
N ARG A 107 -1.22 1.96 0.16
CA ARG A 107 -1.56 2.99 1.15
C ARG A 107 -0.27 3.38 1.86
N GLY A 108 0.16 4.62 1.72
CA GLY A 108 1.39 5.15 2.31
C GLY A 108 1.81 6.47 1.68
N GLN A 109 2.64 7.25 2.38
CA GLN A 109 3.14 8.54 1.89
C GLN A 109 4.14 8.41 0.73
N SER A 110 4.78 7.26 0.55
CA SER A 110 5.68 7.00 -0.58
C SER A 110 5.93 5.51 -0.77
N GLY A 111 6.34 5.11 -1.96
CA GLY A 111 6.75 3.73 -2.25
C GLY A 111 7.29 3.57 -3.67
N ILE A 112 7.64 2.34 -4.03
CA ILE A 112 8.11 1.98 -5.38
C ILE A 112 7.14 0.95 -5.97
N ILE A 113 6.83 1.11 -7.25
CA ILE A 113 6.03 0.19 -8.06
C ILE A 113 6.90 -0.25 -9.23
N SER A 114 6.94 -1.55 -9.49
CA SER A 114 7.64 -2.09 -10.65
C SER A 114 6.85 -3.22 -11.28
N THR A 115 7.18 -3.52 -12.54
CA THR A 115 6.73 -4.77 -13.16
C THR A 115 7.20 -5.98 -12.34
N PRO A 116 6.48 -7.12 -12.44
CA PRO A 116 6.89 -8.36 -11.80
C PRO A 116 8.32 -8.73 -12.21
N HIS A 117 9.10 -9.26 -11.26
CA HIS A 117 10.49 -9.69 -11.46
C HIS A 117 11.51 -8.61 -11.84
N TYR A 118 11.14 -7.32 -11.87
CA TYR A 118 12.07 -6.23 -12.19
C TYR A 118 13.35 -6.31 -11.31
N PRO A 119 14.57 -6.22 -11.87
CA PRO A 119 14.91 -5.75 -13.23
C PRO A 119 15.00 -6.85 -14.31
N LEU A 120 14.53 -8.07 -14.03
CA LEU A 120 14.38 -9.10 -15.05
C LEU A 120 13.18 -8.79 -15.95
N GLU A 121 13.10 -9.51 -17.07
CA GLU A 121 11.99 -9.39 -18.02
C GLU A 121 10.64 -9.75 -17.38
N TYR A 122 9.60 -8.96 -17.64
CA TYR A 122 8.23 -9.31 -17.25
C TYR A 122 7.73 -10.52 -18.03
N SER A 123 6.75 -11.24 -17.50
CA SER A 123 6.12 -12.39 -18.17
C SER A 123 5.13 -11.95 -19.25
N ASN A 124 4.97 -12.75 -20.30
CA ASN A 124 3.91 -12.56 -21.31
C ASN A 124 2.52 -12.71 -20.67
N ASN A 125 1.52 -12.08 -21.26
CA ASN A 125 0.13 -12.05 -20.82
C ASN A 125 -0.03 -11.56 -19.37
N ALA A 126 0.86 -10.66 -18.93
CA ALA A 126 0.73 -10.03 -17.63
C ALA A 126 -0.45 -9.04 -17.65
N ASP A 127 -1.24 -9.05 -16.57
CA ASP A 127 -2.32 -8.10 -16.34
C ASP A 127 -2.25 -7.65 -14.87
N CYS A 128 -1.66 -6.48 -14.66
CA CYS A 128 -1.27 -5.99 -13.34
C CYS A 128 -1.90 -4.64 -13.07
N THR A 129 -2.70 -4.54 -12.00
CA THR A 129 -3.33 -3.26 -11.62
C THR A 129 -2.93 -2.81 -10.22
N TRP A 130 -2.21 -1.70 -10.11
CA TRP A 130 -1.92 -1.03 -8.85
C TRP A 130 -2.83 0.17 -8.66
N THR A 131 -3.39 0.33 -7.46
CA THR A 131 -4.16 1.52 -7.06
C THR A 131 -3.49 2.17 -5.86
N ILE A 132 -2.96 3.38 -6.05
CA ILE A 132 -2.37 4.18 -4.99
C ILE A 132 -3.46 5.05 -4.38
N LEU A 133 -3.59 5.03 -3.05
CA LEU A 133 -4.55 5.84 -2.30
C LEU A 133 -3.82 6.76 -1.32
N ALA A 134 -4.09 8.06 -1.44
CA ALA A 134 -3.66 9.10 -0.51
C ALA A 134 -4.83 9.57 0.37
N GLU A 135 -4.50 10.35 1.41
CA GLU A 135 -5.51 10.96 2.27
C GLU A 135 -6.40 11.95 1.48
N PRO A 136 -7.68 12.10 1.85
CA PRO A 136 -8.57 13.05 1.18
C PRO A 136 -8.01 14.47 1.23
N GLY A 137 -7.84 15.08 0.05
CA GLY A 137 -7.27 16.42 -0.09
C GLY A 137 -5.80 16.41 -0.53
N ASP A 138 -5.09 15.30 -0.41
CA ASP A 138 -3.73 15.14 -0.92
C ASP A 138 -3.71 14.67 -2.37
N THR A 139 -2.58 14.86 -3.05
CA THR A 139 -2.35 14.40 -4.42
C THR A 139 -1.16 13.45 -4.45
N ILE A 140 -0.98 12.69 -5.53
CA ILE A 140 0.07 11.69 -5.69
C ILE A 140 0.95 12.11 -6.86
N ALA A 141 2.26 12.19 -6.66
CA ALA A 141 3.24 12.28 -7.74
C ALA A 141 3.85 10.90 -7.99
N LEU A 142 3.96 10.53 -9.26
CA LEU A 142 4.59 9.31 -9.76
C LEU A 142 5.76 9.70 -10.66
N VAL A 143 6.94 9.17 -10.38
CA VAL A 143 8.18 9.46 -11.10
C VAL A 143 8.79 8.14 -11.58
N PHE A 144 8.98 7.99 -12.88
CA PHE A 144 9.63 6.81 -13.45
C PHE A 144 11.14 6.87 -13.26
N LEU A 145 11.72 5.77 -12.77
CA LEU A 145 13.16 5.56 -12.59
C LEU A 145 13.75 4.81 -13.79
N ASP A 146 13.00 3.88 -14.36
CA ASP A 146 13.33 3.12 -15.57
C ASP A 146 12.03 2.71 -16.29
N PHE A 147 12.08 2.60 -17.62
CA PHE A 147 10.92 2.28 -18.45
C PHE A 147 11.32 1.66 -19.79
N GLN A 148 11.01 0.38 -19.97
CA GLN A 148 11.27 -0.40 -21.18
C GLN A 148 10.14 -1.43 -21.37
N LEU A 149 9.18 -1.11 -22.23
CA LEU A 149 8.10 -2.00 -22.69
C LEU A 149 8.25 -2.31 -24.18
N GLU A 150 7.60 -3.37 -24.67
CA GLU A 150 7.47 -3.57 -26.12
C GLU A 150 6.65 -2.43 -26.74
N ASP A 151 7.24 -1.76 -27.73
CA ASP A 151 6.67 -0.57 -28.36
C ASP A 151 5.40 -0.94 -29.15
N GLU A 152 4.29 -0.25 -28.86
CA GLU A 152 2.97 -0.44 -29.47
C GLU A 152 2.24 -1.77 -29.18
N TYR A 153 2.79 -2.65 -28.35
CA TYR A 153 2.18 -3.95 -28.00
C TYR A 153 1.93 -4.10 -26.50
N ASP A 154 2.88 -3.63 -25.69
CA ASP A 154 2.77 -3.63 -24.23
C ASP A 154 2.54 -2.23 -23.72
N PHE A 155 1.63 -2.11 -22.75
CA PHE A 155 1.12 -0.81 -22.33
C PHE A 155 1.07 -0.66 -20.82
N LEU A 156 1.44 0.52 -20.36
CA LEU A 156 1.10 1.02 -19.03
C LEU A 156 0.05 2.12 -19.18
N GLU A 157 -1.17 1.83 -18.79
CA GLU A 157 -2.25 2.80 -18.65
C GLU A 157 -2.19 3.45 -17.27
N VAL A 158 -2.22 4.78 -17.22
CA VAL A 158 -2.30 5.57 -15.99
C VAL A 158 -3.58 6.40 -15.97
N THR A 159 -4.40 6.16 -14.94
CA THR A 159 -5.70 6.82 -14.70
C THR A 159 -5.72 7.51 -13.33
N GLY A 160 -6.64 8.48 -13.16
CA GLY A 160 -6.68 9.36 -11.98
C GLY A 160 -6.09 10.75 -12.24
N THR A 161 -5.90 11.12 -13.51
CA THR A 161 -5.43 12.43 -13.99
C THR A 161 -6.54 13.21 -14.70
N GLU A 162 -7.79 13.09 -14.22
CA GLU A 162 -9.02 13.64 -14.83
C GLU A 162 -9.02 15.16 -15.12
N GLY A 163 -8.00 15.91 -14.66
CA GLY A 163 -7.80 17.33 -14.98
C GLY A 163 -6.75 17.62 -16.05
N GLN A 164 -6.11 16.60 -16.61
CA GLN A 164 -5.15 16.67 -17.71
C GLN A 164 -5.82 16.12 -18.98
N LEU A 165 -5.51 16.68 -20.16
CA LEU A 165 -5.90 16.10 -21.44
C LEU A 165 -4.69 15.40 -22.07
N PRO A 166 -4.79 14.09 -22.39
CA PRO A 166 -5.92 13.19 -22.16
C PRO A 166 -6.07 12.78 -20.67
N PRO A 167 -7.30 12.47 -20.20
CA PRO A 167 -7.56 12.08 -18.79
C PRO A 167 -6.98 10.71 -18.41
N THR A 168 -6.60 9.94 -19.43
CA THR A 168 -5.87 8.67 -19.32
C THR A 168 -4.60 8.80 -20.15
N THR A 169 -3.46 8.46 -19.57
CA THR A 169 -2.19 8.45 -20.29
C THR A 169 -1.73 7.02 -20.51
N TRP A 170 -1.29 6.72 -21.73
CA TRP A 170 -0.77 5.42 -22.12
C TRP A 170 0.72 5.55 -22.40
N PHE A 171 1.52 4.64 -21.84
CA PHE A 171 2.96 4.59 -22.06
C PHE A 171 3.36 3.25 -22.67
N THR A 172 4.30 3.29 -23.60
CA THR A 172 4.85 2.14 -24.31
C THR A 172 6.27 2.46 -24.80
N GLY A 173 6.99 1.45 -25.28
CA GLY A 173 8.36 1.59 -25.78
C GLY A 173 9.38 1.85 -24.68
N THR A 174 10.49 2.52 -25.04
CA THR A 174 11.68 2.69 -24.17
C THR A 174 11.95 4.13 -23.75
N ASN A 175 11.09 5.07 -24.16
CA ASN A 175 11.21 6.47 -23.76
C ASN A 175 10.77 6.62 -22.30
N LEU A 176 11.63 7.19 -21.46
CA LEU A 176 11.32 7.43 -20.06
C LEU A 176 10.15 8.44 -19.94
N PRO A 177 9.01 8.07 -19.34
CA PRO A 177 7.87 8.96 -19.24
C PRO A 177 8.12 10.17 -18.32
N ALA A 178 7.44 11.28 -18.62
CA ALA A 178 7.44 12.44 -17.73
C ALA A 178 6.72 12.13 -16.40
N PRO A 179 7.05 12.83 -15.30
CA PRO A 179 6.36 12.67 -14.03
C PRO A 179 4.85 12.89 -14.15
N VAL A 180 4.06 12.02 -13.51
CA VAL A 180 2.60 12.09 -13.51
C VAL A 180 2.11 12.57 -12.15
N ILE A 181 1.14 13.49 -12.14
CA ILE A 181 0.54 14.02 -10.91
C ILE A 181 -0.97 13.74 -10.96
N SER A 182 -1.50 13.10 -9.92
CA SER A 182 -2.93 12.79 -9.82
C SER A 182 -3.77 14.05 -9.62
N SER A 183 -5.00 14.04 -10.17
CA SER A 183 -5.98 15.11 -9.94
C SER A 183 -6.79 14.90 -8.66
N LYS A 184 -6.86 13.66 -8.18
CA LYS A 184 -7.56 13.22 -6.95
C LYS A 184 -6.57 12.62 -5.95
N ASN A 185 -7.08 12.14 -4.82
CA ASN A 185 -6.31 11.39 -3.83
C ASN A 185 -6.09 9.91 -4.23
N TRP A 186 -6.20 9.58 -5.52
CA TRP A 186 -5.92 8.24 -6.02
C TRP A 186 -5.28 8.31 -7.41
N LEU A 187 -4.47 7.30 -7.71
CA LEU A 187 -3.85 7.07 -9.01
C LEU A 187 -3.86 5.57 -9.29
N ARG A 188 -4.21 5.16 -10.51
CA ARG A 188 -4.21 3.74 -10.91
C ARG A 188 -3.27 3.53 -12.08
N LEU A 189 -2.46 2.49 -11.97
CA LEU A 189 -1.53 2.01 -12.98
C LEU A 189 -2.01 0.62 -13.41
N HIS A 190 -2.27 0.44 -14.70
CA HIS A 190 -2.67 -0.85 -15.29
C HIS A 190 -1.66 -1.23 -16.37
N PHE A 191 -0.85 -2.23 -16.06
CA PHE A 191 0.13 -2.79 -16.98
C PHE A 191 -0.44 -4.04 -17.65
N MET A 192 -0.34 -4.08 -18.97
CA MET A 192 -0.76 -5.19 -19.80
C MET A 192 0.36 -5.56 -20.75
N SER A 193 0.66 -6.86 -20.86
CA SER A 193 1.56 -7.38 -21.88
C SER A 193 0.89 -8.38 -22.80
N ASP A 194 1.40 -8.51 -24.01
CA ASP A 194 0.91 -9.42 -25.03
C ASP A 194 1.49 -10.85 -24.85
N GLY A 195 1.28 -11.72 -25.84
CA GLY A 195 1.71 -13.12 -25.80
C GLY A 195 3.20 -13.39 -26.05
N ASN A 196 4.01 -12.38 -26.39
CA ASN A 196 5.40 -12.54 -26.80
C ASN A 196 6.31 -11.35 -26.38
N HIS A 197 7.58 -11.36 -26.81
CA HIS A 197 8.54 -10.24 -26.76
C HIS A 197 8.59 -9.43 -25.45
N ARG A 198 9.37 -9.94 -24.50
CA ARG A 198 9.49 -9.34 -23.17
C ARG A 198 10.59 -8.29 -23.13
N GLN A 199 10.37 -7.27 -22.31
CA GLN A 199 11.37 -6.26 -21.94
C GLN A 199 11.53 -6.24 -20.42
N LYS A 200 12.46 -5.42 -19.91
CA LYS A 200 12.71 -5.30 -18.45
C LYS A 200 11.52 -4.74 -17.67
N GLY A 201 10.60 -4.04 -18.34
CA GLY A 201 9.45 -3.41 -17.70
C GLY A 201 9.77 -2.02 -17.16
N PHE A 202 9.20 -1.66 -16.02
CA PHE A 202 9.38 -0.34 -15.44
C PHE A 202 9.60 -0.40 -13.93
N SER A 203 10.21 0.67 -13.40
CA SER A 203 10.24 0.97 -11.98
C SER A 203 9.90 2.44 -11.77
N ALA A 204 8.98 2.74 -10.87
CA ALA A 204 8.50 4.08 -10.60
C ALA A 204 8.34 4.30 -9.10
N GLN A 205 8.74 5.48 -8.63
CA GLN A 205 8.53 5.92 -7.26
C GLN A 205 7.26 6.77 -7.18
N TYR A 206 6.41 6.53 -6.18
CA TYR A 206 5.29 7.41 -5.88
C TYR A 206 5.50 8.14 -4.56
N GLN A 207 4.91 9.34 -4.45
CA GLN A 207 4.89 10.15 -3.26
C GLN A 207 3.54 10.87 -3.10
N GLY A 208 2.94 10.76 -1.91
CA GLY A 208 1.81 11.57 -1.47
C GLY A 208 2.28 12.98 -1.15
N ILE A 209 1.66 13.96 -1.81
CA ILE A 209 1.91 15.39 -1.63
C ILE A 209 0.79 15.96 -0.80
N SER A 210 1.11 16.31 0.46
CA SER A 210 0.10 16.90 1.33
C SER A 210 -0.17 18.36 1.01
N ARG A 211 -1.44 18.70 0.79
CA ARG A 211 -1.85 20.11 0.58
C ARG A 211 -1.71 20.95 1.85
N SER A 212 -1.70 20.31 3.02
CA SER A 212 -1.47 20.98 4.31
C SER A 212 0.01 21.37 4.51
N LEU A 213 0.93 20.53 4.04
CA LEU A 213 2.37 20.76 4.09
C LEU A 213 2.83 21.69 2.96
N SER A 214 2.23 21.65 1.77
CA SER A 214 2.56 22.58 0.68
C SER A 214 2.19 24.03 0.99
N ARG A 215 1.13 24.27 1.79
CA ARG A 215 0.81 25.60 2.36
C ARG A 215 1.81 26.05 3.43
N SER A 216 2.40 25.13 4.18
CA SER A 216 3.44 25.44 5.17
C SER A 216 4.80 25.73 4.52
N ILE A 217 5.08 25.14 3.36
CA ILE A 217 6.36 25.27 2.63
C ILE A 217 6.35 26.46 1.65
N GLN A 218 5.20 27.07 1.31
CA GLN A 218 5.17 28.36 0.59
C GLN A 218 5.80 29.53 1.36
N SER A 219 6.26 29.33 2.60
CA SER A 219 7.09 30.31 3.33
C SER A 219 8.60 30.14 3.12
N PHE A 220 9.07 29.10 2.42
CA PHE A 220 10.49 28.90 2.13
C PHE A 220 10.71 28.45 0.67
N GLN A 221 10.97 29.45 -0.18
CA GLN A 221 11.77 29.44 -1.40
C GLN A 221 11.51 28.36 -2.47
N ILE A 222 10.81 28.77 -3.53
CA ILE A 222 11.21 28.40 -4.90
C ILE A 222 12.14 29.54 -5.36
N LEU A 223 13.45 29.31 -5.31
CA LEU A 223 14.38 30.06 -6.16
C LEU A 223 14.55 29.28 -7.45
N ILE A 224 14.32 29.98 -8.55
CA ILE A 224 14.64 29.61 -9.93
C ILE A 224 16.16 29.54 -10.08
#